data_AF-A0A917YVM6-F1
#
_entry.id   AF-A0A917YVM6-F1
#
_cell.length_a   1.000
_cell.length_b   1.000
_cell.length_c   1.000
_cell.angle_alpha   90.00
_cell.angle_beta   90.00
_cell.angle_gamma   90.00
#
_symmetry.space_group_name_H-M   'P 1'
#
loop_
_entity.id
_entity.type
_entity.pdbx_description
1 polymer ?
#
loop_
_entity_poly.entity_id
_entity_poly.type
_entity_poly.pdbx_seq_one_letter_code
_entity_poly.pdbx_strand_id
1 'polypeptide(L)'
;MIVLNYLGSALPTAGLGLLVLSIAFANQVYLRITGKYNPKKEDKFTLFCGYFALGCLVGLFIGSPYIDDWWDNQAKQQGYQPCRSMTLLKSLLTRTAWVRDENLCYDPEISRILRHGNERELAEIRAYLQQK
;
A
#
# COMPACT_ATOMS: atom_id res chain seq x y z
N MET A 1 7.94 -12.91 13.94
CA MET A 1 6.75 -12.09 13.63
C MET A 1 6.91 -11.42 12.28
N ILE A 2 5.82 -10.91 11.70
CA ILE A 2 5.82 -10.06 10.51
C ILE A 2 4.92 -8.84 10.76
N VAL A 3 5.13 -7.75 10.02
CA VAL A 3 4.25 -6.57 10.06
C VAL A 3 3.75 -6.31 8.64
N LEU A 4 2.44 -6.32 8.47
CA LEU A 4 1.80 -5.96 7.21
C LEU A 4 1.43 -4.48 7.22
N ASN A 5 1.69 -3.79 6.11
CA ASN A 5 1.37 -2.38 5.92
C ASN A 5 0.41 -2.21 4.74
N TYR A 6 -0.88 -2.10 5.05
CA TYR A 6 -1.94 -1.97 4.05
C TYR A 6 -1.96 -0.60 3.36
N LEU A 7 -1.27 0.42 3.92
CA LEU A 7 -1.13 1.71 3.22
C LEU A 7 -0.11 1.66 2.07
N GLY A 8 0.80 0.69 2.10
CA GLY A 8 1.86 0.54 1.11
C GLY A 8 1.35 0.05 -0.25
N SER A 9 0.24 -0.70 -0.27
CA SER A 9 -0.36 -1.25 -1.50
C SER A 9 -1.11 -0.20 -2.33
N ALA A 10 -1.60 0.89 -1.71
CA ALA A 10 -2.38 1.93 -2.40
C ALA A 10 -1.53 3.06 -3.04
N LEU A 11 -0.32 3.29 -2.53
CA LEU A 11 0.60 4.34 -3.02
C LEU A 11 1.06 4.16 -4.49
N PRO A 12 1.49 2.97 -4.95
CA PRO A 12 2.00 2.84 -6.31
C PRO A 12 0.92 3.01 -7.39
N THR A 13 -0.31 2.58 -7.12
CA THR A 13 -1.44 2.67 -8.07
C THR A 13 -1.98 4.09 -8.18
N ALA A 14 -2.07 4.83 -7.07
CA ALA A 14 -2.43 6.25 -7.10
C ALA A 14 -1.37 7.12 -7.80
N GLY A 15 -0.08 6.81 -7.60
CA GLY A 15 1.03 7.50 -8.25
C GLY A 15 1.02 7.35 -9.77
N LEU A 16 0.74 6.14 -10.28
CA LEU A 16 0.66 5.88 -11.72
C LEU A 16 -0.52 6.61 -12.38
N GLY A 17 -1.69 6.64 -11.74
CA GLY A 17 -2.86 7.37 -12.25
C GLY A 17 -2.59 8.88 -12.38
N LEU A 18 -1.95 9.49 -11.37
CA LEU A 18 -1.57 10.90 -11.39
C LEU A 18 -0.52 11.22 -12.46
N LEU A 19 0.42 10.32 -12.72
CA LEU A 19 1.40 10.45 -13.80
C LEU A 19 0.74 10.47 -15.18
N VAL A 20 -0.24 9.60 -15.43
CA VAL A 20 -0.94 9.56 -16.71
C VAL A 20 -1.75 10.85 -16.92
N LEU A 21 -2.41 11.35 -15.87
CA LEU A 21 -3.15 12.60 -15.93
C LEU A 21 -2.24 13.82 -16.17
N SER A 22 -1.06 13.85 -15.55
CA SER A 22 -0.11 14.95 -15.75
C SER A 22 0.48 14.95 -17.16
N ILE A 23 0.76 13.77 -17.73
CA ILE A 23 1.19 13.64 -19.13
C ILE A 23 0.09 14.09 -20.10
N ALA A 24 -1.16 13.67 -19.87
CA ALA A 24 -2.29 14.09 -20.69
C ALA A 24 -2.51 15.61 -20.63
N PHE A 25 -2.41 16.19 -19.43
CA PHE A 25 -2.51 17.63 -19.23
C PHE A 25 -1.38 18.40 -19.91
N ALA A 26 -0.12 17.94 -19.75
CA ALA A 26 1.04 18.54 -20.41
C ALA A 26 0.92 18.50 -21.94
N ASN A 27 0.43 17.38 -22.50
CA ASN A 27 0.18 17.26 -23.94
C ASN A 27 -0.87 18.26 -24.43
N GLN A 28 -1.97 18.45 -23.68
CA GLN A 28 -2.99 19.45 -24.05
C GLN A 28 -2.45 20.88 -23.97
N VAL A 29 -1.66 21.21 -22.95
CA VAL A 29 -1.01 22.52 -22.81
C VAL A 29 -0.06 22.76 -23.98
N TYR A 30 0.76 21.78 -24.35
CA TYR A 30 1.67 21.85 -25.50
C TYR A 30 0.92 22.10 -26.82
N LEU A 31 -0.17 21.38 -27.07
CA LEU A 31 -1.00 21.55 -28.27
C LEU A 31 -1.66 22.94 -28.33
N ARG A 32 -2.06 23.50 -27.19
CA ARG A 32 -2.61 24.87 -27.13
C ARG A 32 -1.56 25.94 -27.39
N ILE A 33 -0.38 25.84 -26.77
CA ILE A 33 0.72 26.80 -26.96
C ILE A 33 1.22 26.79 -28.41
N THR A 34 1.28 25.61 -29.03
CA THR A 34 1.74 25.48 -30.42
C THR A 34 0.66 25.81 -31.46
N GLY A 35 -0.56 26.18 -31.04
CA GLY A 35 -1.69 26.50 -31.93
C GLY A 35 -2.21 25.31 -32.74
N LYS A 36 -1.74 24.09 -32.46
CA LYS A 36 -2.14 22.85 -33.14
C LYS A 36 -3.39 22.21 -32.52
N TYR A 37 -3.89 22.79 -31.44
CA TYR A 37 -5.11 22.36 -30.78
C TYR A 37 -6.32 22.53 -31.69
N ASN A 38 -6.91 21.42 -32.13
CA ASN A 38 -8.11 21.43 -32.95
C ASN A 38 -9.28 20.83 -32.14
N PRO A 39 -10.20 21.66 -31.61
CA PRO A 39 -11.29 21.17 -30.74
C PRO A 39 -12.30 20.29 -31.48
N LYS A 40 -12.30 20.27 -32.82
CA LYS A 40 -13.20 19.44 -33.64
C LYS A 40 -12.61 18.09 -33.99
N LYS A 41 -11.32 17.86 -33.72
CA LYS A 41 -10.65 16.59 -34.01
C LYS A 41 -10.56 15.80 -32.71
N GLU A 42 -11.21 14.64 -32.68
CA GLU A 42 -11.16 13.74 -31.55
C GLU A 42 -9.69 13.32 -31.29
N ASP A 43 -9.16 13.73 -30.14
CA ASP A 43 -7.83 13.34 -29.73
C ASP A 43 -7.89 11.94 -29.09
N LYS A 44 -7.66 10.93 -29.92
CA LYS A 44 -7.61 9.52 -29.50
C LYS A 44 -6.63 9.28 -28.34
N PHE A 45 -5.59 10.10 -28.22
CA PHE A 45 -4.63 10.02 -27.12
C PHE A 45 -5.25 10.45 -25.80
N THR A 46 -5.93 11.60 -25.78
CA THR A 46 -6.68 12.07 -24.61
C THR A 46 -7.76 11.07 -24.20
N LEU A 47 -8.48 10.48 -25.16
CA LEU A 47 -9.50 9.46 -24.91
C LEU A 47 -8.88 8.20 -24.27
N PHE A 48 -7.76 7.71 -24.81
CA PHE A 48 -7.02 6.57 -24.27
C PHE A 48 -6.52 6.83 -22.84
N CYS A 49 -5.92 8.01 -22.59
CA CYS A 49 -5.49 8.42 -21.25
C CYS A 49 -6.67 8.48 -20.28
N GLY A 50 -7.84 8.96 -20.73
CA GLY A 50 -9.07 8.98 -19.93
C GLY A 50 -9.53 7.57 -19.53
N TYR A 51 -9.61 6.64 -20.48
CA TYR A 51 -9.95 5.24 -20.20
C TYR A 51 -8.92 4.57 -19.29
N PHE A 52 -7.63 4.83 -19.49
CA PHE A 52 -6.57 4.28 -18.66
C PHE A 52 -6.64 4.81 -17.23
N ALA A 53 -6.87 6.12 -17.05
CA ALA A 53 -7.06 6.72 -15.73
C ALA A 53 -8.30 6.15 -15.01
N LEU A 54 -9.41 5.96 -15.73
CA LEU A 54 -10.60 5.27 -15.22
C LEU A 54 -10.29 3.84 -14.78
N GLY A 55 -9.52 3.09 -15.60
CA GLY A 55 -9.05 1.75 -15.26
C GLY A 55 -8.19 1.72 -13.99
N CYS A 56 -7.25 2.66 -13.84
CA CYS A 56 -6.47 2.81 -12.61
C CYS A 56 -7.34 3.12 -11.39
N LEU A 57 -8.37 3.95 -11.57
CA LEU A 57 -9.28 4.34 -10.49
C LEU A 57 -10.15 3.15 -10.04
N VAL A 58 -10.70 2.39 -10.98
CA VAL A 58 -11.40 1.13 -10.67
C VAL A 58 -10.45 0.12 -10.02
N GLY A 59 -9.24 -0.01 -10.55
CA GLY A 59 -8.19 -0.85 -9.99
C GLY A 59 -7.79 -0.47 -8.56
N LEU A 60 -7.87 0.79 -8.17
CA LEU A 60 -7.63 1.23 -6.78
C LEU A 60 -8.72 0.72 -5.84
N PHE A 61 -9.99 0.84 -6.22
CA PHE A 61 -11.12 0.42 -5.38
C PHE A 61 -11.19 -1.10 -5.21
N ILE A 62 -10.86 -1.87 -6.25
CA ILE A 62 -10.95 -3.33 -6.23
C ILE A 62 -9.60 -3.97 -5.82
N GLY A 63 -8.49 -3.39 -6.25
CA GLY A 63 -7.16 -3.97 -6.09
C GLY A 63 -6.64 -3.89 -4.66
N SER A 64 -6.88 -2.80 -3.94
CA SER A 64 -6.43 -2.67 -2.55
C SER A 64 -6.98 -3.79 -1.65
N PRO A 65 -8.32 -4.00 -1.53
CA PRO A 65 -8.84 -5.04 -0.65
C PRO A 65 -8.44 -6.45 -1.08
N TYR A 66 -8.27 -6.68 -2.38
CA TYR A 66 -7.85 -8.00 -2.89
C TYR A 66 -6.39 -8.32 -2.57
N ILE A 67 -5.49 -7.34 -2.71
CA ILE A 67 -4.09 -7.50 -2.35
C ILE A 67 -3.95 -7.71 -0.84
N ASP A 68 -4.70 -6.95 -0.06
CA ASP A 68 -4.71 -7.03 1.40
C ASP A 68 -5.20 -8.42 1.86
N ASP A 69 -6.30 -8.93 1.29
CA ASP A 69 -6.81 -10.28 1.57
C ASP A 69 -5.83 -11.39 1.14
N TRP A 70 -5.14 -11.20 0.01
CA TRP A 70 -4.13 -12.15 -0.45
C TRP A 70 -2.96 -12.25 0.55
N TRP A 71 -2.47 -11.12 1.07
CA TRP A 71 -1.42 -11.11 2.09
C TRP A 71 -1.87 -11.74 3.40
N ASP A 72 -3.09 -11.46 3.83
CA ASP A 72 -3.69 -12.07 5.02
C ASP A 72 -3.79 -13.59 4.88
N ASN A 73 -4.21 -14.07 3.71
CA ASN A 73 -4.31 -15.50 3.43
C ASN A 73 -2.93 -16.17 3.40
N GLN A 74 -1.93 -15.53 2.79
CA GLN A 74 -0.54 -16.03 2.81
C GLN A 74 0.01 -16.10 4.24
N ALA A 75 -0.23 -15.07 5.06
CA ALA A 75 0.19 -15.05 6.46
C ALA A 75 -0.48 -16.19 7.27
N LYS A 76 -1.79 -16.39 7.11
CA LYS A 76 -2.53 -17.48 7.75
C LYS A 76 -2.02 -18.87 7.31
N GLN A 77 -1.76 -19.06 6.02
CA GLN A 77 -1.21 -20.32 5.50
C GLN A 77 0.17 -20.66 6.09
N GLN A 78 0.97 -19.65 6.44
CA GLN A 78 2.24 -19.83 7.13
C GLN A 78 2.12 -19.95 8.66
N GLY A 79 0.90 -20.05 9.19
CA GLY A 79 0.61 -20.20 10.62
C GLY A 79 0.73 -18.92 11.42
N TYR A 80 0.71 -17.75 10.78
CA TYR A 80 0.66 -16.48 11.49
C TYR A 80 -0.80 -16.10 11.79
N GLN A 81 -1.00 -15.45 12.93
CA GLN A 81 -2.26 -14.88 13.36
C GLN A 81 -2.10 -13.38 13.61
N PRO A 82 -3.13 -12.58 13.31
CA PRO A 82 -3.09 -11.15 13.54
C PRO A 82 -3.20 -10.87 15.04
N CYS A 83 -2.32 -10.04 15.56
CA CYS A 83 -2.50 -9.49 16.90
C CYS A 83 -3.65 -8.48 16.88
N ARG A 84 -4.41 -8.41 17.97
CA ARG A 84 -5.49 -7.42 18.12
C ARG A 84 -4.95 -6.01 17.87
N SER A 85 -5.74 -5.16 17.21
CA SER A 85 -5.38 -3.77 16.99
C SER A 85 -4.99 -3.09 18.31
N MET A 86 -3.92 -2.28 18.27
CA MET A 86 -3.37 -1.53 19.42
C MET A 86 -2.69 -2.34 20.54
N THR A 87 -2.56 -3.68 20.47
CA THR A 87 -1.74 -4.41 21.47
C THR A 87 -0.25 -4.25 21.20
N LEU A 88 0.17 -4.41 19.94
CA LEU A 88 1.56 -4.28 19.51
C LEU A 88 1.87 -2.96 18.80
N LEU A 89 1.14 -2.62 17.74
CA LEU A 89 1.26 -1.31 17.07
C LEU A 89 0.15 -0.37 17.55
N LYS A 90 0.48 0.50 18.50
CA LYS A 90 -0.42 1.51 19.07
C LYS A 90 -0.55 2.79 18.23
N SER A 91 0.38 3.01 17.31
CA SER A 91 0.55 4.29 16.60
C SER A 91 -0.03 4.30 15.18
N LEU A 92 -0.32 3.13 14.59
CA LEU A 92 -0.61 3.02 13.16
C LEU A 92 -1.89 2.23 12.90
N LEU A 93 -2.96 2.93 12.50
CA LEU A 93 -4.25 2.36 12.09
C LEU A 93 -4.16 1.45 10.86
N THR A 94 -3.10 1.58 10.06
CA THR A 94 -2.96 0.92 8.75
C THR A 94 -1.92 -0.19 8.74
N ARG A 95 -1.39 -0.55 9.91
CA ARG A 95 -0.41 -1.63 10.07
C ARG A 95 -0.89 -2.61 11.11
N THR A 96 -0.74 -3.89 10.81
CA THR A 96 -1.05 -4.98 11.74
C THR A 96 0.18 -5.84 11.96
N ALA A 97 0.49 -6.14 13.21
CA ALA A 97 1.50 -7.14 13.55
C ALA A 97 0.88 -8.53 13.53
N TRP A 98 1.63 -9.48 12.98
CA TRP A 98 1.26 -10.88 12.87
C TRP A 98 2.33 -11.76 13.52
N VAL A 99 1.89 -12.68 14.38
CA VAL A 99 2.76 -13.55 15.19
C VAL A 99 2.34 -15.01 15.02
N ARG A 100 3.25 -15.96 15.29
CA ARG A 100 2.90 -17.39 15.31
C ARG A 100 2.33 -17.84 16.66
N ASP A 101 2.78 -17.20 17.73
CA ASP A 101 2.31 -17.45 19.09
C ASP A 101 1.62 -16.18 19.59
N GLU A 102 0.36 -16.30 19.99
CA GLU A 102 -0.46 -15.21 20.49
C GLU A 102 0.11 -14.58 21.77
N ASN A 103 0.89 -15.34 22.56
CA ASN A 103 1.53 -14.81 23.77
C ASN A 103 2.49 -13.65 23.45
N LEU A 104 3.08 -13.66 22.25
CA LEU A 104 3.96 -12.57 21.78
C LEU A 104 3.20 -11.26 21.56
N CYS A 105 1.88 -11.29 21.37
CA CYS A 105 1.07 -10.08 21.25
C CYS A 105 0.97 -9.29 22.56
N TYR A 106 1.20 -9.94 23.69
CA TYR A 106 1.07 -9.35 25.03
C TYR A 106 2.42 -9.14 25.71
N ASP A 107 3.53 -9.50 25.06
CA ASP A 107 4.86 -9.29 25.61
C ASP A 107 5.18 -7.78 25.67
N PRO A 108 5.39 -7.21 26.88
CA PRO A 108 5.59 -5.79 27.05
C PRO A 108 6.89 -5.31 26.39
N GLU A 109 7.90 -6.17 26.29
CA GLU A 109 9.20 -5.83 25.72
C GLU A 109 9.12 -5.74 24.20
N ILE A 110 8.42 -6.69 23.57
CA ILE A 110 8.11 -6.64 22.14
C ILE A 110 7.27 -5.40 21.81
N SER A 111 6.27 -5.06 22.64
CA SER A 111 5.45 -3.85 22.46
C SER A 111 6.25 -2.55 22.58
N ARG A 112 7.34 -2.57 23.36
CA ARG A 112 8.22 -1.41 23.54
C ARG A 112 9.15 -1.21 22.34
N ILE A 113 9.66 -2.30 21.78
CA ILE A 113 10.55 -2.27 20.61
C ILE A 113 9.73 -1.97 19.33
N LEU A 114 8.59 -2.62 19.16
CA LEU A 114 7.76 -2.55 17.94
C LEU A 114 6.87 -1.30 17.91
N ARG A 115 7.47 -0.12 17.75
CA ARG A 115 6.73 1.16 17.70
C ARG A 115 6.21 1.47 16.30
N HIS A 116 7.00 1.17 15.27
CA HIS A 116 6.68 1.51 13.89
C HIS A 116 6.55 0.27 13.00
N GLY A 117 7.13 -0.86 13.39
CA GLY A 117 7.20 -2.06 12.57
C GLY A 117 8.19 -1.92 11.41
N ASN A 118 9.34 -1.30 11.65
CA ASN A 118 10.43 -1.23 10.68
C ASN A 118 11.33 -2.49 10.77
N GLU A 119 12.15 -2.73 9.74
CA GLU A 119 13.05 -3.90 9.70
C GLU A 119 14.07 -3.94 10.85
N ARG A 120 14.50 -2.78 11.38
CA ARG A 120 15.44 -2.71 12.51
C ARG A 120 14.80 -3.20 13.80
N GLU A 121 13.59 -2.72 14.10
CA GLU A 121 12.77 -3.16 15.24
C GLU A 121 12.46 -4.66 15.12
N LEU A 122 12.14 -5.15 13.91
CA LEU A 122 11.93 -6.57 13.65
C LEU A 122 13.20 -7.41 13.88
N ALA A 123 14.37 -6.91 13.51
CA ALA A 123 15.65 -7.58 13.77
C ALA A 123 15.97 -7.63 15.26
N GLU A 124 15.73 -6.55 15.99
CA GLU A 124 15.93 -6.47 17.44
C GLU A 124 15.01 -7.44 18.19
N ILE A 125 13.75 -7.55 17.79
CA ILE A 125 12.81 -8.54 18.36
C ILE A 125 13.25 -9.97 18.03
N ARG A 126 13.76 -10.24 16.82
CA ARG A 126 14.30 -11.56 16.50
C ARG A 126 15.49 -11.91 17.39
N ALA A 127 16.38 -10.96 17.66
CA ALA A 127 17.49 -11.15 18.57
C ALA A 127 17.02 -11.41 20.02
N TYR A 128 16.04 -10.64 20.50
CA TYR A 128 15.40 -10.85 21.81
C TYR A 128 14.81 -12.26 21.94
N LEU A 129 14.07 -12.72 20.93
CA LEU A 129 13.44 -14.04 20.92
C LEU A 129 14.44 -15.20 20.80
N GLN A 130 15.64 -14.97 20.29
CA GLN A 130 16.69 -15.99 20.23
C GLN A 130 17.43 -16.17 21.57
N GLN A 131 17.35 -15.19 22.47
CA GLN A 131 17.99 -15.21 23.78
C GLN A 131 17.06 -15.73 24.89
N LYS A 132 15.79 -15.99 24.56
CA LYS A 132 14.73 -16.45 25.46
C LYS A 132 14.48 -17.94 25.24
#